data_AF-A0A317WT00-F1
#
_entry.id   AF-A0A317WT00-F1
#
_cell.length_a   1.000
_cell.length_b   1.000
_cell.length_c   1.000
_cell.angle_alpha   90.00
_cell.angle_beta   90.00
_cell.angle_gamma   90.00
#
_symmetry.space_group_name_H-M   'P 1'
#
loop_
_entity.id
_entity.type
_entity.pdbx_description
1 polymer ?
#
loop_
_entity_poly.entity_id
_entity_poly.type
_entity_poly.pdbx_seq_one_letter_code
_entity_poly.pdbx_strand_id
1 'polypeptide(L)'
;MMLSALRHWAPFQIDALGLVTMLGADDINLTVGRLVYSRFTEYLPVLGAFIIANNEMTKPIPGFVAYNITDGIMATDVTGWFSRWLLCQDFTTCSTTLRLVVQPKSNLVKRDAIGLFIGILSMAPVIIFPVIMGDWWGFVNSMSMLISIIVRKVIVHQNRTAISRSALQAYDTSSEAVKTFWTLPTGTVVTIYTPRGVLTNTLLTNPRPGHPRLYKLMRAIGWVGFGCHVISLGMTTLFNQIVTVAVLLVSTVIVVHRIGEDEHLIGENIAVSRHDDLEEQFRAATYARLELSEKEEQSMVLWNLFPHESNTAWWVRYRDCVQRGHGAFKGWDRKLTQQFTESEV
;
A
#
# COMPACT_ATOMS: atom_id res chain seq x y z
N MET A 1 -41.34 19.55 15.31
CA MET A 1 -41.66 18.68 16.46
C MET A 1 -40.82 17.40 16.52
N MET A 2 -40.65 16.60 15.43
CA MET A 2 -39.78 15.41 15.47
C MET A 2 -38.28 15.72 15.64
N LEU A 3 -37.73 16.70 14.90
CA LEU A 3 -36.30 17.04 14.98
C LEU A 3 -35.89 17.67 16.32
N SER A 4 -36.79 18.42 16.95
CA SER A 4 -36.61 18.95 18.32
C SER A 4 -36.62 17.83 19.37
N ALA A 5 -37.34 16.74 19.13
CA ALA A 5 -37.31 15.56 20.01
C ALA A 5 -35.97 14.82 19.88
N LEU A 6 -35.45 14.65 18.65
CA LEU A 6 -34.13 14.03 18.40
C LEU A 6 -32.97 14.83 19.02
N ARG A 7 -33.08 16.16 19.10
CA ARG A 7 -32.07 17.01 19.73
C ARG A 7 -31.84 16.69 21.21
N HIS A 8 -32.90 16.31 21.93
CA HIS A 8 -32.85 15.99 23.36
C HIS A 8 -32.79 14.48 23.61
N TRP A 9 -32.74 13.67 22.55
CA TRP A 9 -32.75 12.23 22.65
C TRP A 9 -31.36 11.74 23.05
N ALA A 10 -31.24 11.27 24.29
CA ALA A 10 -30.00 10.74 24.86
C ALA A 10 -30.27 9.54 25.79
N PRO A 11 -30.80 8.40 25.28
CA PRO A 11 -31.12 7.24 26.11
C PRO A 11 -29.90 6.48 26.63
N PHE A 12 -28.72 6.71 26.05
CA PHE A 12 -27.45 6.08 26.45
C PHE A 12 -26.26 6.97 26.08
N GLN A 13 -25.10 6.70 26.67
CA GLN A 13 -23.84 7.38 26.37
C GLN A 13 -22.99 6.47 25.48
N ILE A 14 -22.55 6.97 24.31
CA ILE A 14 -21.58 6.28 23.46
C ILE A 14 -20.25 7.01 23.60
N ASP A 15 -19.16 6.27 23.81
CA ASP A 15 -17.80 6.80 23.63
C ASP A 15 -17.43 6.84 22.14
N ALA A 16 -18.06 7.77 21.42
CA ALA A 16 -17.81 7.98 20.00
C ALA A 16 -16.35 8.43 19.75
N LEU A 17 -15.72 9.03 20.76
CA LEU A 17 -14.34 9.49 20.69
C LEU A 17 -13.35 8.32 20.69
N GLY A 18 -13.49 7.37 21.63
CA GLY A 18 -12.66 6.16 21.68
C GLY A 18 -12.77 5.34 20.38
N LEU A 19 -13.98 5.20 19.84
CA LEU A 19 -14.21 4.50 18.57
C LEU A 19 -13.48 5.18 17.40
N VAL A 20 -13.60 6.50 17.26
CA VAL A 20 -13.03 7.24 16.14
C VAL A 20 -11.50 7.33 16.18
N THR A 21 -10.93 7.28 17.38
CA THR A 21 -9.48 7.41 17.59
C THR A 21 -8.74 6.08 17.49
N MET A 22 -9.34 4.96 17.88
CA MET A 22 -8.68 3.65 17.89
C MET A 22 -8.99 2.77 16.66
N LEU A 23 -10.20 2.86 16.09
CA LEU A 23 -10.61 1.89 15.06
C LEU A 23 -10.08 2.24 13.66
N GLY A 24 -9.51 1.24 12.99
CA GLY A 24 -9.14 1.29 11.57
C GLY A 24 -7.94 2.19 11.27
N ALA A 25 -7.22 2.67 12.29
CA ALA A 25 -6.03 3.49 12.11
C ALA A 25 -4.96 2.79 11.26
N ASP A 26 -4.55 1.59 11.69
CA ASP A 26 -3.52 0.82 11.00
C ASP A 26 -3.97 0.39 9.60
N ASP A 27 -5.24 0.00 9.44
CA ASP A 27 -5.81 -0.36 8.15
C ASP A 27 -5.84 0.83 7.19
N ILE A 28 -6.23 2.02 7.64
CA ILE A 28 -6.20 3.23 6.82
C ILE A 28 -4.76 3.62 6.46
N ASN A 29 -3.83 3.49 7.41
CA ASN A 29 -2.40 3.73 7.15
C ASN A 29 -1.88 2.80 6.05
N LEU A 30 -2.24 1.51 6.11
CA LEU A 30 -1.90 0.51 5.12
C LEU A 30 -2.55 0.87 3.77
N THR A 31 -3.87 0.97 3.72
CA THR A 31 -4.66 1.14 2.48
C THR A 31 -4.36 2.45 1.77
N VAL A 32 -4.42 3.60 2.46
CA VAL A 32 -4.19 4.93 1.86
C VAL A 32 -2.71 5.15 1.56
N GLY A 33 -1.83 4.62 2.41
CA GLY A 33 -0.38 4.76 2.25
C GLY A 33 0.20 4.05 1.04
N ARG A 34 -0.55 3.17 0.36
CA ARG A 34 -0.16 2.57 -0.93
C ARG A 34 -0.10 3.57 -2.08
N LEU A 35 -0.80 4.70 -1.94
CA LEU A 35 -0.89 5.75 -2.95
C LEU A 35 -1.48 5.24 -4.30
N VAL A 36 -2.30 4.20 -4.28
CA VAL A 36 -3.06 3.70 -5.45
C VAL A 36 -4.34 4.51 -5.61
N TYR A 37 -4.67 4.87 -6.85
CA TYR A 37 -5.88 5.64 -7.16
C TYR A 37 -7.16 4.81 -6.94
N SER A 38 -8.17 5.41 -6.30
CA SER A 38 -9.53 4.86 -6.26
C SER A 38 -10.54 5.76 -6.97
N ARG A 39 -11.46 5.17 -7.73
CA ARG A 39 -12.54 5.92 -8.41
C ARG A 39 -13.61 6.43 -7.45
N PHE A 40 -13.84 5.72 -6.34
CA PHE A 40 -15.01 5.96 -5.49
C PHE A 40 -14.64 6.51 -4.11
N THR A 41 -13.46 6.19 -3.58
CA THR A 41 -13.18 6.36 -2.14
C THR A 41 -12.32 7.59 -1.80
N GLU A 42 -11.77 8.28 -2.80
CA GLU A 42 -10.86 9.42 -2.63
C GLU A 42 -11.41 10.55 -1.77
N TYR A 43 -12.73 10.77 -1.81
CA TYR A 43 -13.41 11.89 -1.13
C TYR A 43 -14.29 11.44 0.04
N LEU A 44 -14.24 10.17 0.43
CA LEU A 44 -15.01 9.65 1.55
C LEU A 44 -14.39 10.07 2.90
N PRO A 45 -15.16 10.43 3.93
CA PRO A 45 -14.61 10.66 5.26
C PRO A 45 -14.05 9.35 5.83
N VAL A 46 -12.85 9.35 6.43
CA VAL A 46 -12.25 8.15 7.01
C VAL A 46 -11.85 8.36 8.46
N LEU A 47 -11.83 7.27 9.21
CA LEU A 47 -11.20 7.18 10.51
C LEU A 47 -9.68 7.35 10.41
N GLY A 48 -9.03 7.65 11.53
CA GLY A 48 -7.57 7.75 11.56
C GLY A 48 -6.99 8.93 10.78
N ALA A 49 -7.73 10.03 10.59
CA ALA A 49 -7.25 11.22 9.86
C ALA A 49 -5.90 11.77 10.37
N PHE A 50 -5.63 11.61 11.67
CA PHE A 50 -4.37 12.03 12.31
C PHE A 50 -3.15 11.30 11.72
N ILE A 51 -3.29 10.09 11.19
CA ILE A 51 -2.21 9.28 10.59
C ILE A 51 -1.65 9.98 9.35
N ILE A 52 -2.55 10.55 8.55
CA ILE A 52 -2.20 11.32 7.36
C ILE A 52 -1.52 12.62 7.77
N ALA A 53 -2.04 13.32 8.79
CA ALA A 53 -1.42 14.53 9.34
C ALA A 53 -0.03 14.25 9.93
N ASN A 54 0.16 13.10 10.58
CA ASN A 54 1.44 12.67 11.15
C ASN A 54 2.43 12.13 10.11
N ASN A 55 2.01 12.04 8.84
CA ASN A 55 2.83 11.55 7.73
C ASN A 55 3.32 10.10 7.90
N GLU A 56 2.51 9.27 8.57
CA GLU A 56 2.82 7.84 8.79
C GLU A 56 3.05 7.10 7.46
N MET A 57 2.33 7.48 6.40
CA MET A 57 2.41 6.87 5.07
C MET A 57 3.82 6.86 4.46
N THR A 58 4.68 7.79 4.88
CA THR A 58 6.08 7.86 4.39
C THR A 58 7.05 7.09 5.27
N LYS A 59 6.64 6.66 6.46
CA LYS A 59 7.53 5.90 7.35
C LYS A 59 7.74 4.49 6.78
N PRO A 60 8.99 4.00 6.76
CA PRO A 60 9.30 2.66 6.29
C PRO A 60 8.67 1.62 7.23
N ILE A 61 8.33 0.46 6.66
CA ILE A 61 7.90 -0.72 7.41
C ILE A 61 9.08 -1.69 7.45
N PRO A 62 9.54 -2.15 8.63
CA PRO A 62 10.67 -3.06 8.72
C PRO A 62 10.33 -4.47 8.23
N GLY A 63 11.36 -5.29 7.98
CA GLY A 63 11.21 -6.71 7.63
C GLY A 63 11.17 -7.00 6.13
N PHE A 64 11.39 -6.00 5.28
CA PHE A 64 11.61 -6.21 3.85
C PHE A 64 13.10 -6.36 3.55
N VAL A 65 13.43 -7.22 2.60
CA VAL A 65 14.77 -7.24 1.99
C VAL A 65 14.60 -7.34 0.48
N ALA A 66 15.20 -6.39 -0.24
CA ALA A 66 15.25 -6.33 -1.68
C ALA A 66 16.65 -6.70 -2.16
N TYR A 67 16.74 -7.80 -2.88
CA TYR A 67 17.96 -8.29 -3.53
C TYR A 67 17.91 -7.88 -4.99
N ASN A 68 18.67 -6.86 -5.38
CA ASN A 68 18.90 -6.54 -6.78
C ASN A 68 20.00 -7.44 -7.32
N ILE A 69 19.57 -8.55 -7.90
CA ILE A 69 20.45 -9.64 -8.33
C ILE A 69 21.33 -9.18 -9.51
N THR A 70 20.76 -8.43 -10.45
CA THR A 70 21.48 -7.96 -11.63
C THR A 70 22.64 -7.01 -11.27
N ASP A 71 22.45 -6.14 -10.27
CA ASP A 71 23.50 -5.19 -9.87
C ASP A 71 24.30 -5.65 -8.63
N GLY A 72 23.97 -6.80 -8.04
CA GLY A 72 24.65 -7.30 -6.83
C GLY A 72 24.43 -6.41 -5.60
N ILE A 73 23.28 -5.75 -5.48
CA ILE A 73 22.96 -4.84 -4.36
C ILE A 73 21.86 -5.44 -3.48
N MET A 74 22.05 -5.40 -2.16
CA MET A 74 21.03 -5.75 -1.19
C MET A 74 20.58 -4.48 -0.45
N ALA A 75 19.27 -4.25 -0.37
CA ALA A 75 18.67 -3.15 0.37
C ALA A 75 17.65 -3.69 1.39
N THR A 76 17.80 -3.31 2.65
CA THR A 76 16.83 -3.62 3.72
C THR A 76 15.78 -2.52 3.89
N ASP A 77 16.03 -1.35 3.31
CA ASP A 77 15.18 -0.18 3.46
C ASP A 77 14.34 0.02 2.20
N VAL A 78 13.04 -0.25 2.33
CA VAL A 78 12.04 -0.06 1.28
C VAL A 78 11.19 1.15 1.62
N THR A 79 10.77 1.87 0.59
CA THR A 79 9.90 3.05 0.79
C THR A 79 8.58 2.66 1.44
N GLY A 80 8.12 3.51 2.37
CA GLY A 80 6.92 3.23 3.15
C GLY A 80 5.68 2.97 2.29
N TRP A 81 5.54 3.66 1.16
CA TRP A 81 4.39 3.49 0.28
C TRP A 81 4.44 2.15 -0.49
N PHE A 82 5.62 1.73 -0.95
CA PHE A 82 5.78 0.51 -1.73
C PHE A 82 5.67 -0.73 -0.84
N SER A 83 6.23 -0.67 0.38
CA SER A 83 6.02 -1.70 1.40
C SER A 83 4.54 -1.94 1.68
N ARG A 84 3.75 -0.87 1.85
CA ARG A 84 2.30 -0.98 2.04
C ARG A 84 1.61 -1.56 0.82
N TRP A 85 2.06 -1.18 -0.38
CA TRP A 85 1.48 -1.71 -1.62
C TRP A 85 1.67 -3.22 -1.69
N LEU A 86 2.89 -3.70 -1.42
CA LEU A 86 3.23 -5.12 -1.35
C LEU A 86 2.41 -5.88 -0.30
N LEU A 87 2.21 -5.31 0.90
CA LEU A 87 1.45 -5.99 1.97
C LEU A 87 -0.03 -6.18 1.68
N CYS A 88 -0.64 -5.33 0.84
CA CYS A 88 -2.03 -5.52 0.44
C CYS A 88 -2.20 -6.50 -0.72
N GLN A 89 -1.12 -6.95 -1.36
CA GLN A 89 -1.24 -7.91 -2.45
C GLN A 89 -1.36 -9.33 -1.90
N ASP A 90 -2.30 -10.10 -2.46
CA ASP A 90 -2.46 -11.51 -2.13
C ASP A 90 -1.46 -12.36 -2.91
N PHE A 91 -0.20 -12.40 -2.48
CA PHE A 91 0.86 -13.15 -3.15
C PHE A 91 0.82 -14.65 -2.83
N THR A 92 1.12 -15.46 -3.84
CA THR A 92 1.42 -16.88 -3.63
C THR A 92 2.92 -17.04 -3.45
N THR A 93 3.33 -17.66 -2.36
CA THR A 93 4.74 -17.82 -1.99
C THR A 93 5.52 -18.53 -3.09
N CYS A 94 6.67 -17.96 -3.49
CA CYS A 94 7.59 -18.51 -4.49
C CYS A 94 7.03 -18.62 -5.93
N SER A 95 5.84 -18.11 -6.23
CA SER A 95 5.28 -18.17 -7.60
C SER A 95 5.05 -16.79 -8.23
N THR A 96 4.75 -15.77 -7.43
CA THR A 96 4.40 -14.46 -7.99
C THR A 96 5.61 -13.73 -8.59
N THR A 97 5.44 -13.32 -9.84
CA THR A 97 6.34 -12.45 -10.58
C THR A 97 5.63 -11.16 -10.97
N LEU A 98 6.22 -10.02 -10.61
CA LEU A 98 5.73 -8.69 -10.97
C LEU A 98 6.62 -8.07 -12.05
N ARG A 99 6.01 -7.42 -13.03
CA ARG A 99 6.70 -6.59 -14.03
C ARG A 99 6.19 -5.17 -13.91
N LEU A 100 7.09 -4.24 -13.58
CA LEU A 100 6.80 -2.82 -13.45
C LEU A 100 7.28 -2.11 -14.71
N VAL A 101 6.37 -1.37 -15.35
CA VAL A 101 6.66 -0.57 -16.54
C VAL A 101 6.17 0.85 -16.30
N VAL A 102 6.96 1.84 -16.72
CA VAL A 102 6.53 3.24 -16.66
C VAL A 102 5.74 3.57 -17.91
N GLN A 103 4.49 3.98 -17.73
CA GLN A 103 3.58 4.40 -18.79
C GLN A 103 3.36 5.92 -18.74
N PRO A 104 3.04 6.55 -19.89
CA PRO A 104 2.70 7.97 -19.93
C PRO A 104 1.43 8.25 -19.11
N LYS A 105 1.31 9.50 -18.66
CA LYS A 105 0.30 9.93 -17.68
C LYS A 105 -1.12 9.64 -18.17
N SER A 106 -1.91 8.94 -17.36
CA SER A 106 -3.34 8.77 -17.62
C SER A 106 -4.13 10.04 -17.24
N ASN A 107 -5.20 10.37 -17.99
CA ASN A 107 -6.02 11.55 -17.73
C ASN A 107 -6.91 11.38 -16.48
N LEU A 108 -6.37 11.72 -15.32
CA LEU A 108 -7.01 11.55 -14.00
C LEU A 108 -8.17 12.52 -13.72
N VAL A 109 -8.20 13.71 -14.33
CA VAL A 109 -9.22 14.74 -14.03
C VAL A 109 -10.64 14.26 -14.32
N LYS A 110 -10.84 13.47 -15.38
CA LYS A 110 -12.15 12.87 -15.70
C LYS A 110 -12.54 11.74 -14.74
N ARG A 111 -11.56 11.14 -14.05
CA ARG A 111 -11.77 10.00 -13.14
C ARG A 111 -12.28 10.45 -11.77
N ASP A 112 -11.95 11.67 -11.34
CA ASP A 112 -12.25 12.20 -10.00
C ASP A 112 -13.72 12.62 -9.79
N ALA A 113 -14.49 12.90 -10.85
CA ALA A 113 -15.84 13.46 -10.73
C ALA A 113 -16.83 12.55 -9.98
N ILE A 114 -16.73 11.24 -10.19
CA ILE A 114 -17.62 10.26 -9.55
C ILE A 114 -17.30 10.13 -8.05
N GLY A 115 -16.01 10.06 -7.71
CA GLY A 115 -15.58 10.05 -6.32
C GLY A 115 -16.02 11.32 -5.58
N LEU A 116 -15.94 12.48 -6.23
CA LEU A 116 -16.41 13.74 -5.65
C LEU A 116 -17.92 13.72 -5.39
N PHE A 117 -18.72 13.24 -6.35
CA PHE A 117 -20.16 13.10 -6.17
C PHE A 117 -20.52 12.18 -5.00
N ILE A 118 -19.87 11.01 -4.90
CA ILE A 118 -20.05 10.07 -3.79
C ILE A 118 -19.62 10.71 -2.45
N GLY A 119 -18.50 11.44 -2.44
CA GLY A 119 -18.02 12.18 -1.27
C GLY A 119 -19.04 13.22 -0.78
N ILE A 120 -19.58 14.04 -1.69
CA ILE A 120 -20.62 15.03 -1.37
C ILE A 120 -21.86 14.33 -0.80
N LEU A 121 -22.31 13.24 -1.43
CA LEU A 121 -23.47 12.48 -0.98
C LEU A 121 -23.25 11.90 0.43
N SER A 122 -22.06 11.38 0.72
CA SER A 122 -21.70 10.84 2.05
C SER A 122 -21.64 11.92 3.14
N MET A 123 -21.21 13.14 2.79
CA MET A 123 -21.08 14.26 3.73
C MET A 123 -22.40 15.02 3.93
N ALA A 124 -23.32 14.98 2.96
CA ALA A 124 -24.61 15.67 3.01
C ALA A 124 -25.41 15.44 4.31
N PRO A 125 -25.66 14.21 4.78
CA PRO A 125 -26.43 14.01 6.02
C PRO A 125 -25.73 14.58 7.25
N VAL A 126 -24.40 14.46 7.30
CA VAL A 126 -23.57 14.96 8.41
C VAL A 126 -23.58 16.49 8.45
N ILE A 127 -23.76 17.18 7.32
CA ILE A 127 -23.84 18.65 7.27
C ILE A 127 -25.27 19.15 7.49
N ILE A 128 -26.26 18.52 6.86
CA ILE A 128 -27.64 19.01 6.82
C ILE A 128 -28.34 18.82 8.18
N PHE A 129 -28.18 17.66 8.83
CA PHE A 129 -28.89 17.40 10.10
C PHE A 129 -28.50 18.35 11.23
N PRO A 130 -27.21 18.64 11.50
CA PRO A 130 -26.84 19.61 12.52
C PRO A 130 -27.41 21.01 12.26
N VAL A 131 -27.39 21.48 11.01
CA VAL A 131 -27.92 22.80 10.64
C VAL A 131 -29.42 22.89 10.90
N ILE A 132 -30.18 21.89 10.47
CA ILE A 132 -31.63 21.86 10.67
C ILE A 132 -31.99 21.70 12.16
N MET A 133 -31.20 20.95 12.94
CA MET A 133 -31.42 20.77 14.38
C MET A 133 -30.95 21.96 15.23
N GLY A 134 -30.22 22.91 14.64
CA GLY A 134 -29.58 24.01 15.35
C GLY A 134 -28.46 23.55 16.29
N ASP A 135 -27.75 22.48 15.92
CA ASP A 135 -26.59 21.93 16.63
C ASP A 135 -25.30 22.44 15.98
N TRP A 136 -24.78 23.55 16.50
CA TRP A 136 -23.56 24.17 16.00
C TRP A 136 -22.31 23.33 16.23
N TRP A 137 -22.27 22.51 17.30
CA TRP A 137 -21.17 21.58 17.53
C TRP A 137 -21.14 20.49 16.46
N GLY A 138 -22.32 19.96 16.11
CA GLY A 138 -22.44 19.02 14.99
C GLY A 138 -21.99 19.63 13.67
N PHE A 139 -22.31 20.89 13.39
CA PHE A 139 -21.83 21.58 12.18
C PHE A 139 -20.31 21.76 12.15
N VAL A 140 -19.70 22.18 13.27
CA VAL A 140 -18.24 22.30 13.40
C VAL A 140 -17.55 20.95 13.20
N ASN A 141 -18.15 19.86 13.70
CA ASN A 141 -17.70 18.50 13.47
C ASN A 141 -17.68 18.14 11.98
N SER A 142 -18.77 18.42 11.25
CA SER A 142 -18.87 18.17 9.80
C SER A 142 -17.85 18.96 9.00
N MET A 143 -17.61 20.23 9.36
CA MET A 143 -16.57 21.06 8.75
C MET A 143 -15.17 20.53 9.01
N SER A 144 -14.91 20.02 10.23
CA SER A 144 -13.63 19.42 10.59
C SER A 144 -13.36 18.14 9.78
N MET A 145 -14.39 17.31 9.56
CA MET A 145 -14.32 16.16 8.67
C MET A 145 -14.07 16.54 7.20
N LEU A 146 -14.71 17.61 6.72
CA LEU A 146 -14.48 18.12 5.36
C LEU A 146 -13.02 18.58 5.18
N ILE A 147 -12.47 19.29 6.17
CA ILE A 147 -11.06 19.68 6.19
C ILE A 147 -10.17 18.45 6.13
N SER A 148 -10.47 17.39 6.88
CA SER A 148 -9.72 16.12 6.83
C SER A 148 -9.71 15.49 5.44
N ILE A 149 -10.85 15.47 4.73
CA ILE A 149 -10.95 14.96 3.36
C ILE A 149 -10.04 15.78 2.42
N ILE A 150 -10.10 17.12 2.51
CA ILE A 150 -9.28 18.01 1.69
C ILE A 150 -7.79 17.81 1.96
N VAL A 151 -7.40 17.79 3.24
CA VAL A 151 -6.01 17.57 3.66
C VAL A 151 -5.49 16.24 3.12
N ARG A 152 -6.26 15.16 3.27
CA ARG A 152 -5.90 13.85 2.73
C ARG A 152 -5.73 13.90 1.21
N LYS A 153 -6.69 14.47 0.48
CA LYS A 153 -6.62 14.57 -0.99
C LYS A 153 -5.35 15.30 -1.43
N VAL A 154 -5.02 16.43 -0.81
CA VAL A 154 -3.82 17.21 -1.15
C VAL A 154 -2.53 16.43 -0.82
N ILE A 155 -2.45 15.81 0.36
CA ILE A 155 -1.25 15.05 0.77
C ILE A 155 -1.02 13.83 -0.13
N VAL A 156 -2.06 13.05 -0.38
CA VAL A 156 -1.99 11.86 -1.25
C VAL A 156 -1.64 12.28 -2.68
N HIS A 157 -2.28 13.32 -3.20
CA HIS A 157 -1.98 13.83 -4.55
C HIS A 157 -0.52 14.28 -4.68
N GLN A 158 0.01 15.06 -3.73
CA GLN A 158 1.40 15.49 -3.78
C GLN A 158 2.39 14.31 -3.75
N ASN A 159 2.11 13.28 -2.94
CA ASN A 159 2.95 12.08 -2.89
C ASN A 159 2.87 11.27 -4.19
N ARG A 160 1.67 11.08 -4.77
CA ARG A 160 1.50 10.41 -6.07
C ARG A 160 2.24 11.12 -7.19
N THR A 161 2.08 12.43 -7.30
CA THR A 161 2.79 13.23 -8.31
C THR A 161 4.31 13.21 -8.11
N ALA A 162 4.78 13.15 -6.85
CA ALA A 162 6.20 13.01 -6.55
C ALA A 162 6.76 11.65 -7.01
N ILE A 163 6.03 10.56 -6.77
CA ILE A 163 6.38 9.22 -7.28
C ILE A 163 6.40 9.21 -8.80
N SER A 164 5.34 9.71 -9.44
CA SER A 164 5.25 9.78 -10.90
C SER A 164 6.39 10.56 -11.53
N ARG A 165 6.75 11.72 -10.96
CA ARG A 165 7.89 12.51 -11.44
C ARG A 165 9.21 11.75 -11.29
N SER A 166 9.42 11.11 -10.13
CA SER A 166 10.64 10.35 -9.85
C SER A 166 10.75 9.13 -10.78
N ALA A 167 9.63 8.43 -11.03
CA ALA A 167 9.57 7.28 -11.92
C ALA A 167 9.88 7.65 -13.37
N LEU A 168 9.29 8.74 -13.88
CA LEU A 168 9.55 9.22 -15.24
C LEU A 168 11.01 9.65 -15.42
N GLN A 169 11.53 10.49 -14.51
CA GLN A 169 12.93 10.93 -14.56
C GLN A 169 13.91 9.76 -14.48
N ALA A 170 13.60 8.76 -13.65
CA ALA A 170 14.46 7.60 -13.49
C ALA A 170 14.38 6.63 -14.68
N TYR A 171 13.22 6.52 -15.32
CA TYR A 171 13.05 5.75 -16.54
C TYR A 171 13.85 6.34 -17.70
N ASP A 172 13.82 7.67 -17.85
CA ASP A 172 14.59 8.38 -18.88
C ASP A 172 16.11 8.22 -18.68
N THR A 173 16.55 8.06 -17.42
CA THR A 173 17.97 7.89 -17.08
C THR A 173 18.45 6.46 -17.31
N SER A 174 17.66 5.46 -16.90
CA SER A 174 18.04 4.04 -16.99
C SER A 174 16.82 3.15 -17.14
N SER A 175 16.53 2.76 -18.37
CA SER A 175 15.40 1.90 -18.75
C SER A 175 15.71 0.40 -18.74
N GLU A 176 16.97 0.00 -18.53
CA GLU A 176 17.40 -1.39 -18.45
C GLU A 176 16.66 -2.12 -17.32
N ALA A 177 16.03 -3.25 -17.64
CA ALA A 177 15.28 -4.05 -16.68
C ALA A 177 16.25 -4.85 -15.79
N VAL A 178 16.08 -4.72 -14.48
CA VAL A 178 16.84 -5.49 -13.48
C VAL A 178 15.99 -6.56 -12.84
N LYS A 179 16.64 -7.68 -12.53
CA LYS A 179 16.04 -8.81 -11.82
C LYS A 179 16.18 -8.57 -10.33
N THR A 180 15.05 -8.49 -9.64
CA THR A 180 15.05 -8.27 -8.19
C THR A 180 14.24 -9.34 -7.49
N PHE A 181 14.73 -9.79 -6.34
CA PHE A 181 14.08 -10.78 -5.49
C PHE A 181 13.78 -10.12 -4.14
N TRP A 182 12.55 -10.27 -3.66
CA TRP A 182 12.08 -9.56 -2.48
C TRP A 182 11.58 -10.55 -1.45
N THR A 183 12.04 -10.40 -0.21
CA THR A 183 11.48 -11.12 0.95
C THR A 183 10.62 -10.16 1.75
N LEU A 184 9.36 -10.53 1.96
CA LEU A 184 8.41 -9.76 2.75
C LEU A 184 8.51 -10.14 4.25
N PRO A 185 7.99 -9.29 5.16
CA PRO A 185 7.93 -9.59 6.60
C PRO A 185 7.15 -10.88 6.93
N THR A 186 6.25 -11.29 6.05
CA THR A 186 5.46 -12.53 6.17
C THR A 186 6.25 -13.80 5.82
N GLY A 187 7.49 -13.67 5.34
CA GLY A 187 8.29 -14.77 4.80
C GLY A 187 7.98 -15.13 3.34
N THR A 188 6.95 -14.50 2.77
CA THR A 188 6.61 -14.61 1.34
C THR A 188 7.73 -14.00 0.50
N VAL A 189 8.01 -14.62 -0.65
CA VAL A 189 9.01 -14.13 -1.59
C VAL A 189 8.38 -13.79 -2.92
N VAL A 190 8.82 -12.69 -3.52
CA VAL A 190 8.28 -12.14 -4.78
C VAL A 190 9.42 -11.76 -5.69
N THR A 191 9.32 -12.15 -6.96
CA THR A 191 10.23 -11.69 -8.00
C THR A 191 9.67 -10.43 -8.64
N ILE A 192 10.50 -9.40 -8.79
CA ILE A 192 10.10 -8.13 -9.40
C ILE A 192 11.09 -7.77 -10.51
N TYR A 193 10.58 -7.56 -11.71
CA TYR A 193 11.30 -6.99 -12.84
C TYR A 193 10.92 -5.53 -12.97
N THR A 194 11.91 -4.64 -12.92
CA THR A 194 11.67 -3.20 -12.98
C THR A 194 12.87 -2.50 -13.63
N PRO A 195 12.70 -1.33 -14.26
CA PRO A 195 13.83 -0.54 -14.74
C PRO A 195 14.76 -0.16 -13.58
N ARG A 196 16.09 -0.25 -13.78
CA ARG A 196 17.12 0.05 -12.76
C ARG A 196 16.92 1.42 -12.11
N GLY A 197 16.60 2.43 -12.91
CA GLY A 197 16.34 3.77 -12.40
C GLY A 197 15.13 3.81 -11.45
N VAL A 198 14.04 3.13 -11.81
CA VAL A 198 12.80 3.10 -11.01
C VAL A 198 13.03 2.40 -9.68
N LEU A 199 13.77 1.28 -9.67
CA LEU A 199 14.15 0.60 -8.42
C LEU A 199 14.85 1.56 -7.45
N THR A 200 15.97 2.14 -7.88
CA THR A 200 16.87 2.92 -7.03
C THR A 200 16.25 4.26 -6.61
N ASN A 201 15.69 5.00 -7.57
CA ASN A 201 15.23 6.38 -7.34
C ASN A 201 13.74 6.48 -6.95
N THR A 202 12.96 5.41 -7.06
CA THR A 202 11.51 5.46 -6.77
C THR A 202 11.06 4.41 -5.76
N LEU A 203 11.44 3.14 -5.91
CA LEU A 203 10.99 2.06 -5.00
C LEU A 203 11.77 2.02 -3.68
N LEU A 204 13.06 2.35 -3.73
CA LEU A 204 13.97 2.38 -2.58
C LEU A 204 14.18 3.80 -2.01
N THR A 205 13.76 4.86 -2.71
CA THR A 205 13.93 6.25 -2.28
C THR A 205 12.61 6.93 -1.98
N ASN A 206 12.46 7.51 -0.78
CA ASN A 206 11.22 8.15 -0.37
C ASN A 206 10.82 9.31 -1.30
N PRO A 207 9.52 9.43 -1.66
CA PRO A 207 9.06 10.48 -2.55
C PRO A 207 9.26 11.85 -1.90
N ARG A 208 9.71 12.82 -2.70
CA ARG A 208 9.89 14.21 -2.27
C ARG A 208 8.74 15.06 -2.82
N PRO A 209 7.80 15.53 -1.98
CA PRO A 209 6.70 16.36 -2.43
C PRO A 209 7.21 17.61 -3.16
N GLY A 210 6.59 17.93 -4.31
CA GLY A 210 7.00 19.08 -5.12
C GLY A 210 6.87 20.44 -4.41
N HIS A 211 5.92 20.55 -3.47
CA HIS A 211 5.66 21.76 -2.69
C HIS A 211 5.79 21.48 -1.18
N PRO A 212 7.01 21.41 -0.62
CA PRO A 212 7.22 21.01 0.77
C PRO A 212 6.55 21.95 1.79
N ARG A 213 6.41 23.24 1.46
CA ARG A 213 5.71 24.22 2.31
C ARG A 213 4.21 23.93 2.39
N LEU A 214 3.57 23.71 1.24
CA LEU A 214 2.15 23.34 1.16
C LEU A 214 1.92 22.01 1.89
N TYR A 215 2.81 21.04 1.68
CA TYR A 215 2.75 19.75 2.36
C TYR A 215 2.76 19.88 3.89
N LYS A 216 3.71 20.65 4.45
CA LYS A 216 3.80 20.90 5.90
C LYS A 216 2.59 21.69 6.41
N LEU A 217 2.12 22.69 5.67
CA LEU A 217 0.94 23.47 6.04
C LEU A 217 -0.32 22.61 6.10
N MET A 218 -0.56 21.76 5.09
CA MET A 218 -1.72 20.87 5.06
C MET A 218 -1.68 19.86 6.20
N ARG A 219 -0.51 19.37 6.59
CA ARG A 219 -0.36 18.54 7.79
C ARG A 219 -0.71 19.28 9.08
N ALA A 220 -0.29 20.53 9.23
CA ALA A 220 -0.67 21.35 10.38
C ALA A 220 -2.19 21.60 10.43
N ILE A 221 -2.80 21.93 9.28
CA ILE A 221 -4.26 22.06 9.14
C ILE A 221 -4.95 20.74 9.50
N GLY A 222 -4.40 19.59 9.09
CA GLY A 222 -4.90 18.26 9.45
C GLY A 222 -4.91 18.01 10.95
N TRP A 223 -3.86 18.41 11.67
CA TRP A 223 -3.81 18.30 13.14
C TRP A 223 -4.83 19.19 13.83
N VAL A 224 -4.97 20.44 13.38
CA VAL A 224 -5.99 21.36 13.92
C VAL A 224 -7.40 20.84 13.64
N GLY A 225 -7.66 20.41 12.41
CA GLY A 225 -8.94 19.83 12.00
C GLY A 225 -9.27 18.55 12.79
N PHE A 226 -8.30 17.69 13.05
CA PHE A 226 -8.48 16.51 13.90
C PHE A 226 -8.82 16.88 15.35
N GLY A 227 -8.12 17.86 15.93
CA GLY A 227 -8.43 18.35 17.27
C GLY A 227 -9.84 18.95 17.37
N CYS A 228 -10.23 19.77 16.39
CA CYS A 228 -11.58 20.30 16.30
C CYS A 228 -12.63 19.19 16.15
N HIS A 229 -12.38 18.18 15.31
CA HIS A 229 -13.26 17.02 15.14
C HIS A 229 -13.48 16.27 16.45
N VAL A 230 -12.41 15.95 17.19
CA VAL A 230 -12.47 15.26 18.48
C VAL A 230 -13.32 16.03 19.50
N ILE A 231 -13.07 17.33 19.67
CA ILE A 231 -13.78 18.16 20.64
C ILE A 231 -15.25 18.29 20.24
N SER A 232 -15.52 18.64 18.98
CA SER A 232 -16.89 18.88 18.51
C SER A 232 -17.73 17.61 18.45
N LEU A 233 -17.15 16.44 18.16
CA LEU A 233 -17.83 15.15 18.23
C LEU A 233 -18.24 14.82 19.68
N GLY A 234 -17.41 15.14 20.67
CA GLY A 234 -17.78 14.95 22.09
C GLY A 234 -18.93 15.85 22.54
N MET A 235 -19.10 17.02 21.93
CA MET A 235 -20.05 18.06 22.34
C MET A 235 -21.36 18.10 21.53
N THR A 236 -21.42 17.40 20.38
CA THR A 236 -22.62 17.35 19.53
C THR A 236 -23.70 16.45 20.13
N THR A 237 -24.93 16.60 19.65
CA THR A 237 -26.06 15.77 20.07
C THR A 237 -25.83 14.29 19.72
N LEU A 238 -26.35 13.38 20.54
CA LEU A 238 -26.18 11.93 20.35
C LEU A 238 -26.60 11.45 18.96
N PHE A 239 -27.70 12.00 18.43
CA PHE A 239 -28.15 11.70 17.07
C PHE A 239 -27.07 12.02 16.01
N ASN A 240 -26.49 13.22 16.06
CA ASN A 240 -25.42 13.63 15.14
C ASN A 240 -24.12 12.86 15.37
N GLN A 241 -23.82 12.45 16.61
CA GLN A 241 -22.71 11.54 16.91
C GLN A 241 -22.89 10.20 16.18
N ILE A 242 -24.06 9.56 16.32
CA ILE A 242 -24.34 8.26 15.69
C ILE A 242 -24.26 8.37 14.16
N VAL A 243 -24.87 9.40 13.57
CA VAL A 243 -24.81 9.61 12.11
C VAL A 243 -23.36 9.80 11.66
N THR A 244 -22.58 10.62 12.37
CA THR A 244 -21.17 10.85 12.06
C THR A 244 -20.36 9.56 12.11
N VAL A 245 -20.50 8.79 13.20
CA VAL A 245 -19.77 7.52 13.40
C VAL A 245 -20.17 6.50 12.35
N ALA A 246 -21.47 6.38 12.03
CA ALA A 246 -21.95 5.47 10.99
C ALA A 246 -21.37 5.82 9.61
N VAL A 247 -21.39 7.11 9.24
CA VAL A 247 -20.81 7.57 7.97
C VAL A 247 -19.30 7.31 7.92
N LEU A 248 -18.57 7.59 9.00
CA LEU A 248 -17.13 7.33 9.11
C LEU A 248 -16.81 5.84 9.00
N LEU A 249 -17.54 4.98 9.73
CA LEU A 249 -17.31 3.54 9.72
C LEU A 249 -17.61 2.93 8.34
N VAL A 250 -18.77 3.21 7.76
CA VAL A 250 -19.14 2.69 6.43
C VAL A 250 -18.12 3.13 5.39
N SER A 251 -17.74 4.42 5.41
CA SER A 251 -16.75 4.97 4.49
C SER A 251 -15.37 4.34 4.66
N THR A 252 -14.93 4.14 5.91
CA THR A 252 -13.66 3.50 6.26
C THR A 252 -13.66 2.03 5.81
N VAL A 253 -14.75 1.30 6.04
CA VAL A 253 -14.90 -0.09 5.58
C VAL A 253 -14.81 -0.17 4.05
N ILE A 254 -15.49 0.71 3.31
CA ILE A 254 -15.42 0.75 1.84
C ILE A 254 -13.98 1.03 1.36
N VAL A 255 -13.27 1.95 2.03
CA VAL A 255 -11.86 2.27 1.73
C VAL A 255 -10.98 1.05 1.98
N VAL A 256 -11.07 0.43 3.17
CA VAL A 256 -10.25 -0.72 3.56
C VAL A 256 -10.50 -1.95 2.69
N HIS A 257 -11.74 -2.16 2.22
CA HIS A 257 -12.08 -3.21 1.26
C HIS A 257 -11.63 -2.90 -0.18
N ARG A 258 -10.95 -1.76 -0.41
CA ARG A 258 -10.31 -1.41 -1.69
C ARG A 258 -11.29 -1.30 -2.86
N ILE A 259 -12.53 -0.91 -2.59
CA ILE A 259 -13.58 -0.85 -3.63
C ILE A 259 -13.27 0.26 -4.64
N GLY A 260 -13.18 -0.11 -5.92
CA GLY A 260 -12.94 0.82 -7.02
C GLY A 260 -11.49 1.27 -7.20
N GLU A 261 -10.55 0.55 -6.60
CA GLU A 261 -9.11 0.75 -6.82
C GLU A 261 -8.64 0.13 -8.15
N ASP A 262 -7.65 0.77 -8.75
CA ASP A 262 -6.97 0.29 -9.96
C ASP A 262 -5.57 -0.19 -9.59
N GLU A 263 -5.46 -1.43 -9.12
CA GLU A 263 -4.20 -2.00 -8.60
C GLU A 263 -3.12 -2.17 -9.68
N HIS A 264 -3.52 -2.14 -10.96
CA HIS A 264 -2.59 -2.18 -12.08
C HIS A 264 -1.80 -0.89 -12.27
N LEU A 265 -2.19 0.21 -11.62
CA LEU A 265 -1.52 1.50 -11.74
C LEU A 265 -1.18 2.09 -10.37
N ILE A 266 0.11 2.12 -10.07
CA ILE A 266 0.65 2.77 -8.88
C ILE A 266 1.00 4.22 -9.22
N GLY A 267 0.57 5.15 -8.37
CA GLY A 267 0.74 6.58 -8.60
C GLY A 267 -0.07 7.02 -9.82
N GLU A 268 0.58 7.65 -10.80
CA GLU A 268 -0.07 8.03 -12.08
C GLU A 268 0.55 7.33 -13.31
N ASN A 269 1.68 6.63 -13.14
CA ASN A 269 2.55 6.21 -14.24
C ASN A 269 3.16 4.80 -14.10
N ILE A 270 3.17 4.17 -12.93
CA ILE A 270 3.83 2.87 -12.76
C ILE A 270 2.78 1.79 -12.98
N ALA A 271 2.81 1.14 -14.14
CA ALA A 271 1.94 0.02 -14.45
C ALA A 271 2.54 -1.28 -13.92
N VAL A 272 1.71 -2.11 -13.31
CA VAL A 272 2.09 -3.40 -12.75
C VAL A 272 1.38 -4.53 -13.47
N SER A 273 2.15 -5.44 -14.04
CA SER A 273 1.66 -6.71 -14.57
C SER A 273 2.08 -7.83 -13.61
N ARG A 274 1.11 -8.65 -13.20
CA ARG A 274 1.32 -9.77 -12.29
C ARG A 274 1.18 -11.08 -13.05
N HIS A 275 2.09 -12.02 -12.79
CA HIS A 275 2.05 -13.39 -13.28
C HIS A 275 2.30 -14.35 -12.12
N ASP A 276 1.40 -15.33 -11.93
CA ASP A 276 1.51 -16.31 -10.84
C ASP A 276 1.66 -17.72 -11.43
N ASP A 277 2.83 -18.32 -11.20
CA ASP A 277 3.10 -19.70 -11.62
C ASP A 277 2.70 -20.70 -10.52
N LEU A 278 1.47 -21.20 -10.58
CA LEU A 278 0.89 -22.06 -9.54
C LEU A 278 1.56 -23.44 -9.41
N GLU A 279 2.33 -23.86 -10.41
CA GLU A 279 2.92 -25.21 -10.47
C GLU A 279 4.22 -25.36 -9.67
N GLU A 280 4.83 -24.24 -9.24
CA GLU A 280 6.21 -24.19 -8.75
C GLU A 280 6.34 -23.33 -7.50
N GLN A 281 6.05 -23.93 -6.35
CA GLN A 281 5.99 -23.25 -5.04
C GLN A 281 7.32 -23.28 -4.27
N PHE A 282 8.39 -23.84 -4.84
CA PHE A 282 9.69 -23.94 -4.19
C PHE A 282 10.59 -22.76 -4.58
N ARG A 283 11.37 -22.24 -3.62
CA ARG A 283 12.34 -21.16 -3.86
C ARG A 283 13.31 -21.49 -4.99
N ALA A 284 13.77 -22.74 -5.09
CA ALA A 284 14.66 -23.19 -6.16
C ALA A 284 14.04 -23.01 -7.55
N ALA A 285 12.74 -23.26 -7.70
CA ALA A 285 12.01 -23.02 -8.94
C ALA A 285 11.93 -21.52 -9.25
N THR A 286 11.66 -20.69 -8.23
CA THR A 286 11.69 -19.23 -8.35
C THR A 286 13.04 -18.73 -8.86
N TYR A 287 14.13 -19.29 -8.34
CA TYR A 287 15.49 -18.93 -8.76
C TYR A 287 15.80 -19.35 -10.19
N ALA A 288 15.33 -20.52 -10.61
CA ALA A 288 15.47 -20.97 -11.99
C ALA A 288 14.73 -20.06 -12.99
N ARG A 289 13.55 -19.54 -12.62
CA ARG A 289 12.78 -18.57 -13.43
C ARG A 289 13.44 -17.21 -13.59
N LEU A 290 14.46 -16.90 -12.79
CA LEU A 290 15.24 -15.68 -12.96
C LEU A 290 16.28 -15.79 -14.07
N GLU A 291 16.52 -16.98 -14.62
CA GLU A 291 17.50 -17.23 -15.69
C GLU A 291 18.86 -16.57 -15.37
N LEU A 292 19.40 -16.90 -14.20
CA LEU A 292 20.56 -16.21 -13.63
C LEU A 292 21.83 -16.46 -14.44
N SER A 293 22.63 -15.40 -14.62
CA SER A 293 24.02 -15.54 -15.08
C SER A 293 24.93 -16.03 -13.95
N GLU A 294 26.12 -16.52 -14.27
CA GLU A 294 27.10 -17.01 -13.29
C GLU A 294 27.42 -15.96 -12.20
N LYS A 295 27.54 -14.68 -12.58
CA LYS A 295 27.76 -13.57 -11.64
C LYS A 295 26.56 -13.32 -10.71
N GLU A 296 25.35 -13.44 -11.26
CA GLU A 296 24.11 -13.31 -10.51
C GLU A 296 23.97 -14.46 -9.50
N GLU A 297 24.35 -15.68 -9.87
CA GLU A 297 24.35 -16.84 -8.96
C GLU A 297 25.38 -16.70 -7.82
N GLN A 298 26.58 -16.17 -8.11
CA GLN A 298 27.55 -15.85 -7.07
C GLN A 298 26.99 -14.84 -6.04
N SER A 299 26.23 -13.85 -6.50
CA SER A 299 25.54 -12.89 -5.61
C SER A 299 24.50 -13.60 -4.73
N MET A 300 23.76 -14.56 -5.29
CA MET A 300 22.78 -15.37 -4.55
C MET A 300 23.45 -16.25 -3.48
N VAL A 301 24.63 -16.81 -3.74
CA VAL A 301 25.43 -17.55 -2.74
C VAL A 301 25.91 -16.61 -1.64
N LEU A 302 26.42 -15.42 -2.00
CA LEU A 302 26.90 -14.43 -1.03
C LEU A 302 25.80 -14.00 -0.04
N TRP A 303 24.56 -13.89 -0.52
CA TRP A 303 23.40 -13.54 0.30
C TRP A 303 22.75 -14.73 1.00
N ASN A 304 23.35 -15.93 0.92
CA ASN A 304 22.81 -17.17 1.48
C ASN A 304 21.40 -17.52 0.94
N LEU A 305 21.06 -17.05 -0.26
CA LEU A 305 19.83 -17.43 -0.96
C LEU A 305 20.00 -18.77 -1.67
N PHE A 306 21.20 -19.04 -2.18
CA PHE A 306 21.67 -20.36 -2.56
C PHE A 306 22.58 -20.97 -1.48
N PRO A 307 22.64 -22.31 -1.38
CA PRO A 307 23.65 -22.96 -0.56
C PRO A 307 25.05 -22.72 -1.13
N HIS A 308 26.06 -22.76 -0.26
CA HIS A 308 27.46 -22.71 -0.68
C HIS A 308 27.78 -23.82 -1.69
N GLU A 309 28.75 -23.54 -2.57
CA GLU A 309 29.20 -24.47 -3.62
C GLU A 309 29.73 -25.80 -3.07
N SER A 310 30.06 -25.87 -1.78
CA SER A 310 30.39 -27.12 -1.09
C SER A 310 29.25 -28.15 -1.11
N ASN A 311 27.99 -27.72 -1.25
CA ASN A 311 26.85 -28.63 -1.40
C ASN A 311 26.68 -29.07 -2.86
N THR A 312 27.62 -29.88 -3.34
CA THR A 312 27.69 -30.35 -4.72
C THR A 312 26.42 -31.08 -5.17
N ALA A 313 25.79 -31.86 -4.28
CA ALA A 313 24.57 -32.61 -4.56
C ALA A 313 23.38 -31.69 -4.87
N TRP A 314 23.21 -30.59 -4.13
CA TRP A 314 22.18 -29.60 -4.41
C TRP A 314 22.40 -28.96 -5.78
N TRP A 315 23.64 -28.56 -6.08
CA TRP A 315 23.99 -27.93 -7.36
C TRP A 315 23.77 -28.85 -8.56
N VAL A 316 24.19 -30.12 -8.49
CA VAL A 316 23.98 -31.08 -9.58
C VAL A 316 22.48 -31.25 -9.89
N ARG A 317 21.64 -31.40 -8.86
CA ARG A 317 20.19 -31.56 -9.03
C ARG A 317 19.52 -30.28 -9.51
N TYR A 318 19.97 -29.13 -9.01
CA TYR A 318 19.48 -27.82 -9.45
C TYR A 318 19.76 -27.62 -10.94
N ARG A 319 21.00 -27.86 -11.38
CA ARG A 319 21.41 -27.77 -12.80
C ARG A 319 20.64 -28.74 -13.68
N ASP A 320 20.44 -29.99 -13.25
CA ASP A 320 19.63 -30.98 -13.97
C ASP A 320 18.17 -30.51 -14.14
N CYS A 321 17.57 -29.94 -13.10
CA CYS A 321 16.21 -29.39 -13.20
C CYS A 321 16.15 -28.16 -14.09
N VAL A 322 17.12 -27.25 -14.02
CA VAL A 322 17.21 -26.09 -14.94
C VAL A 322 17.30 -26.55 -16.40
N GLN A 323 18.10 -27.57 -16.70
CA GLN A 323 18.23 -28.12 -18.07
C GLN A 323 16.96 -28.77 -18.59
N ARG A 324 16.19 -29.45 -17.71
CA ARG A 324 14.92 -30.11 -18.06
C ARG A 324 13.74 -29.13 -18.14
N GLY A 325 13.93 -27.87 -17.75
CA GLY A 325 12.91 -26.82 -17.77
C GLY A 325 12.13 -26.68 -16.46
N HIS A 326 11.37 -25.59 -16.34
CA HIS A 326 10.71 -25.17 -15.09
C HIS A 326 9.86 -26.27 -14.41
N GLY A 327 9.08 -27.03 -15.19
CA GLY A 327 8.26 -28.13 -14.66
C GLY A 327 9.03 -29.27 -13.98
N ALA A 328 10.36 -29.34 -14.17
CA ALA A 328 11.21 -30.30 -13.47
C ALA A 328 11.38 -30.00 -11.97
N PHE A 329 10.99 -28.82 -11.49
CA PHE A 329 11.04 -28.50 -10.06
C PHE A 329 9.87 -29.04 -9.24
N LYS A 330 8.91 -29.75 -9.86
CA LYS A 330 7.84 -30.45 -9.14
C LYS A 330 8.42 -31.51 -8.19
N GLY A 331 7.98 -31.48 -6.93
CA GLY A 331 8.47 -32.38 -5.87
C GLY A 331 9.95 -32.18 -5.51
N TRP A 332 10.45 -30.94 -5.60
CA TRP A 332 11.83 -30.59 -5.29
C TRP A 332 12.27 -31.05 -3.89
N ASP A 333 11.39 -30.97 -2.91
CA ASP A 333 11.57 -31.50 -1.56
C ASP A 333 11.91 -33.00 -1.56
N ARG A 334 11.13 -33.82 -2.27
CA ARG A 334 11.39 -35.26 -2.39
C ARG A 334 12.71 -35.53 -3.10
N LYS A 335 13.02 -34.74 -4.13
CA LYS A 335 14.30 -34.83 -4.84
C LYS A 335 15.47 -34.49 -3.93
N LEU A 336 15.32 -33.54 -2.99
CA LEU A 336 16.33 -33.26 -1.98
C LEU A 336 16.40 -34.37 -0.93
N THR A 337 15.27 -34.88 -0.42
CA THR A 337 15.25 -35.87 0.66
C THR A 337 15.78 -37.25 0.25
N GLN A 338 15.71 -37.63 -1.05
CA GLN A 338 16.41 -38.82 -1.56
C GLN A 338 17.92 -38.80 -1.27
N GLN A 339 18.49 -37.65 -0.94
CA GLN A 339 19.86 -37.50 -0.45
C GLN A 339 20.13 -38.22 0.87
N PHE A 340 19.16 -38.29 1.79
CA PHE A 340 19.37 -38.90 3.12
C PHE A 340 19.29 -40.43 3.08
N THR A 341 18.58 -41.00 2.12
CA THR A 341 18.37 -42.45 2.05
C THR A 341 19.48 -43.17 1.28
N GLU A 342 20.16 -42.48 0.35
CA GLU A 342 21.28 -43.06 -0.42
C GLU A 342 22.66 -42.84 0.25
N SER A 343 22.78 -41.93 1.21
CA SER A 343 24.01 -41.72 1.99
C SER A 343 24.11 -42.57 3.26
N GLU A 344 23.12 -43.42 3.55
CA GLU A 344 23.09 -44.35 4.69
C GLU A 344 23.23 -45.84 4.28
N VAL A 345 23.68 -46.14 3.06
CA VAL A 345 23.93 -47.52 2.60
C VAL A 345 25.37 -47.70 2.16
#